data_AF-A0A494R0J7-F1
#
_entry.id   AF-A0A494R0J7-F1
#
_cell.length_a   1.000
_cell.length_b   1.000
_cell.length_c   1.000
_cell.angle_alpha   90.00
_cell.angle_beta   90.00
_cell.angle_gamma   90.00
#
_symmetry.space_group_name_H-M   'P 1'
#
loop_
_entity.id
_entity.type
_entity.pdbx_description
1 polymer ?
#
loop_
_entity_poly.entity_id
_entity_poly.type
_entity_poly.pdbx_seq_one_letter_code
_entity_poly.pdbx_strand_id
1 'polypeptide(L)'
;MQASSKTDWERVKREAAADAPIAREPGALYDPNDPAAVDAFFEQATVRRRGERGPQKAPVKERVTLRLSPEVVDYFKAGGSGWQTRLDQALQQYVQEHQR
;
A
#
# COMPACT_ATOMS: atom_id res chain seq x y z
N MET A 1 15.55 33.31 -10.10
CA MET A 1 14.12 33.37 -10.48
C MET A 1 13.32 32.89 -9.27
N GLN A 2 12.56 33.77 -8.60
CA GLN A 2 11.72 33.37 -7.47
C GLN A 2 10.47 32.67 -8.03
N ALA A 3 10.30 31.38 -7.73
CA ALA A 3 9.12 30.64 -8.14
C ALA A 3 7.93 31.11 -7.28
N SER A 4 6.97 31.79 -7.90
CA SER A 4 5.76 32.23 -7.24
C SER A 4 4.92 31.01 -6.85
N SER A 5 4.88 30.71 -5.56
CA SER A 5 4.00 29.69 -4.98
C SER A 5 2.53 30.04 -5.27
N LYS A 6 1.72 29.05 -5.67
CA LYS A 6 0.24 29.20 -5.77
C LYS A 6 -0.43 29.37 -4.40
N THR A 7 0.30 29.12 -3.32
CA THR A 7 -0.15 29.31 -1.95
C THR A 7 0.36 30.65 -1.43
N ASP A 8 -0.56 31.48 -0.93
CA ASP A 8 -0.23 32.68 -0.15
C ASP A 8 0.29 32.27 1.23
N TRP A 9 1.61 32.18 1.35
CA TRP A 9 2.30 31.76 2.57
C TRP A 9 2.23 32.78 3.70
N GLU A 10 2.07 34.07 3.38
CA GLU A 10 1.99 35.12 4.40
C GLU A 10 0.62 35.09 5.09
N ARG A 11 -0.45 34.79 4.33
CA ARG A 11 -1.77 34.48 4.92
C ARG A 11 -1.70 33.26 5.84
N VAL A 12 -1.11 32.15 5.39
CA VAL A 12 -1.03 30.90 6.16
C VAL A 12 -0.27 31.10 7.46
N LYS A 13 0.88 31.79 7.44
CA LYS A 13 1.64 32.10 8.65
C LYS A 13 0.84 32.97 9.63
N ARG A 14 0.12 33.97 9.12
CA ARG A 14 -0.73 34.83 9.96
C ARG A 14 -1.86 34.05 10.62
N GLU A 15 -2.51 33.15 9.88
CA GLU A 15 -3.57 32.29 10.42
C GLU A 15 -3.04 31.28 11.44
N ALA A 16 -1.88 30.67 11.18
CA ALA A 16 -1.22 29.79 12.13
C ALA A 16 -0.82 30.52 13.42
N ALA A 17 -0.32 31.75 13.30
CA ALA A 17 0.03 32.58 14.46
C ALA A 17 -1.19 33.03 15.29
N ALA A 18 -2.38 33.03 14.70
CA ALA A 18 -3.61 33.37 15.41
C ALA A 18 -4.12 32.22 16.31
N ASP A 19 -3.62 30.99 16.11
CA ASP A 19 -3.96 29.79 16.90
C ASP A 19 -5.47 29.62 17.14
N ALA A 20 -6.26 29.94 16.12
CA ALA A 20 -7.71 29.89 16.21
C ALA A 20 -8.18 28.42 16.26
N PRO A 21 -9.15 28.08 17.14
CA PRO A 21 -9.69 26.72 17.20
C PRO A 21 -10.25 26.25 15.86
N ILE A 22 -9.88 25.03 15.47
CA ILE A 22 -10.35 24.36 14.26
C ILE A 22 -11.72 23.75 14.55
N ALA A 23 -12.73 24.04 13.72
CA ALA A 23 -14.06 23.44 13.91
C ALA A 23 -14.00 21.90 13.80
N ARG A 24 -14.59 21.20 14.77
CA ARG A 24 -14.67 19.73 14.76
C ARG A 24 -15.82 19.28 13.86
N GLU A 25 -15.49 18.48 12.85
CA GLU A 25 -16.48 17.88 11.96
C GLU A 25 -17.28 16.75 12.65
N PRO A 26 -18.58 16.59 12.36
CA PRO A 26 -19.34 15.44 12.83
C PRO A 26 -18.71 14.12 12.36
N GLY A 27 -18.42 13.22 13.31
CA GLY A 27 -17.76 11.94 13.02
C GLY A 27 -16.22 12.01 12.99
N ALA A 28 -15.61 13.14 13.35
CA ALA A 28 -14.17 13.24 13.50
C ALA A 28 -13.63 12.23 14.54
N LEU A 29 -12.57 11.52 14.17
CA LEU A 29 -11.95 10.44 14.94
C LEU A 29 -11.31 10.93 16.26
N TYR A 30 -10.86 12.18 16.30
CA TYR A 30 -10.30 12.85 17.48
C TYR A 30 -10.67 14.34 17.44
N ASP A 31 -10.43 15.06 18.55
CA ASP A 31 -10.55 16.52 18.60
C ASP A 31 -9.21 17.17 18.28
N PRO A 32 -9.08 17.95 17.19
CA PRO A 32 -7.81 18.57 16.81
C PRO A 32 -7.38 19.72 17.73
N ASN A 33 -8.27 20.24 18.59
CA ASN A 33 -7.94 21.32 19.54
C ASN A 33 -7.61 20.81 20.94
N ASP A 34 -7.69 19.49 21.17
CA ASP A 34 -7.31 18.86 22.43
C ASP A 34 -5.99 18.09 22.23
N PRO A 35 -4.86 18.59 22.74
CA PRO A 35 -3.57 17.93 22.61
C PRO A 35 -3.59 16.47 23.11
N ALA A 36 -4.35 16.17 24.17
CA ALA A 36 -4.42 14.81 24.71
C ALA A 36 -5.15 13.86 23.76
N ALA A 37 -6.21 14.33 23.08
CA ALA A 37 -6.92 13.56 22.07
C ALA A 37 -6.08 13.33 20.82
N VAL A 38 -5.27 14.32 20.42
CA VAL A 38 -4.30 14.19 19.32
C VAL A 38 -3.28 13.11 19.65
N ASP A 39 -2.61 13.22 20.79
CA ASP A 39 -1.57 12.28 21.19
C ASP A 39 -2.12 10.85 21.29
N ALA A 40 -3.26 10.66 21.97
CA ALA A 40 -3.90 9.35 22.12
C ALA A 40 -4.26 8.69 20.77
N PHE A 41 -4.68 9.48 19.78
CA PHE A 41 -4.99 8.98 18.44
C PHE A 41 -3.71 8.57 17.69
N PHE A 42 -2.69 9.43 17.71
CA PHE A 42 -1.44 9.18 16.98
C PHE A 42 -0.56 8.10 17.60
N GLU A 43 -0.64 7.87 18.91
CA GLU A 43 0.01 6.72 19.58
C GLU A 43 -0.44 5.38 19.01
N GLN A 44 -1.70 5.28 18.58
CA GLN A 44 -2.29 4.06 18.03
C GLN A 44 -2.28 4.04 16.49
N ALA A 45 -1.95 5.16 15.85
CA ALA A 45 -2.01 5.30 14.41
C ALA A 45 -0.84 4.58 13.72
N THR A 46 -1.15 3.77 12.70
CA THR A 46 -0.11 3.26 11.79
C THR A 46 0.21 4.32 10.74
N VAL A 47 1.24 5.13 11.00
CA VAL A 47 1.74 6.13 10.04
C VAL A 47 2.68 5.46 9.04
N ARG A 48 2.37 5.56 7.74
CA ARG A 48 3.26 5.08 6.66
C ARG A 48 3.86 6.25 5.91
N ARG A 49 5.13 6.12 5.51
CA ARG A 49 5.78 7.13 4.67
C ARG A 49 5.26 7.03 3.24
N ARG A 50 5.28 8.15 2.52
CA ARG A 50 4.96 8.16 1.08
C ARG A 50 5.94 7.25 0.34
N GLY A 51 5.41 6.23 -0.34
CA GLY A 51 6.20 5.21 -1.05
C GLY A 51 6.49 3.94 -0.23
N GLU A 52 6.12 3.91 1.05
CA GLU A 52 6.24 2.72 1.89
C GLU A 52 5.12 1.73 1.55
N ARG A 53 5.52 0.56 1.06
CA ARG A 53 4.57 -0.52 0.77
C ARG A 53 4.03 -1.08 2.08
N GLY A 54 2.71 -1.21 2.15
CA GLY A 54 2.06 -1.86 3.30
C GLY A 54 2.48 -3.32 3.49
N PRO A 55 2.18 -3.91 4.66
CA PRO A 55 2.47 -5.31 4.93
C PRO A 55 1.86 -6.19 3.85
N GLN A 56 2.63 -7.18 3.41
CA GLN A 56 2.24 -8.08 2.34
C GLN A 56 1.13 -9.00 2.83
N LYS A 57 -0.08 -8.86 2.27
CA LYS A 57 -1.30 -9.56 2.72
C LYS A 57 -1.34 -11.06 2.40
N ALA A 58 -0.44 -11.58 1.57
CA ALA A 58 -0.43 -12.98 1.15
C ALA A 58 0.98 -13.58 1.28
N PRO A 59 1.11 -14.88 1.65
CA PRO A 59 2.41 -15.54 1.68
C PRO A 59 3.11 -15.40 0.33
N VAL A 60 4.40 -15.06 0.38
CA VAL A 60 5.21 -14.84 -0.82
C VAL A 60 5.35 -16.19 -1.53
N LYS A 61 5.05 -16.24 -2.84
CA LYS A 61 5.36 -17.42 -3.66
C LYS A 61 6.82 -17.80 -3.44
N GLU A 62 7.08 -19.06 -3.12
CA GLU A 62 8.45 -19.53 -2.90
C GLU A 62 9.20 -19.59 -4.23
N ARG A 63 10.37 -18.96 -4.29
CA ARG A 63 11.23 -19.02 -5.48
C ARG A 63 12.05 -20.31 -5.45
N VAL A 64 11.59 -21.31 -6.19
CA VAL A 64 12.29 -22.59 -6.35
C VAL A 64 12.98 -22.68 -7.72
N THR A 65 14.10 -23.40 -7.78
CA THR A 65 14.76 -23.78 -9.05
C THR A 65 14.36 -25.20 -9.41
N LEU A 66 13.51 -25.36 -10.42
CA LEU A 66 13.00 -26.66 -10.90
C LEU A 66 13.43 -26.89 -12.34
N ARG A 67 13.78 -28.13 -12.67
CA ARG A 67 13.98 -28.57 -14.06
C ARG A 67 12.65 -29.11 -14.60
N LEU A 68 12.21 -28.57 -15.72
CA LEU A 68 10.99 -28.98 -16.42
C LEU A 68 11.38 -29.49 -17.81
N SER A 69 10.57 -30.40 -18.36
CA SER A 69 10.78 -30.87 -19.72
C SER A 69 10.59 -29.73 -20.74
N PRO A 70 11.36 -29.71 -21.84
CA PRO A 70 11.30 -28.64 -22.83
C PRO A 70 9.89 -28.37 -23.38
N GLU A 71 9.14 -29.43 -23.69
CA GLU A 71 7.80 -29.37 -24.25
C GLU A 71 6.79 -28.64 -23.33
N VAL A 72 6.95 -28.80 -22.01
CA VAL A 72 6.12 -28.10 -21.02
C VAL A 72 6.44 -26.61 -21.04
N VAL A 73 7.72 -26.26 -21.04
CA VAL A 73 8.17 -24.87 -21.03
C VAL A 73 7.72 -24.16 -22.31
N ASP A 74 7.89 -24.80 -23.46
CA ASP A 74 7.54 -24.23 -24.76
C ASP A 74 6.03 -24.00 -24.89
N TYR A 75 5.21 -24.96 -24.44
CA TYR A 75 3.76 -24.82 -24.40
C TYR A 75 3.31 -23.57 -23.63
N PHE A 76 3.80 -23.38 -22.41
CA PHE A 76 3.39 -22.22 -21.61
C PHE A 76 3.93 -20.90 -22.18
N LYS A 77 5.19 -20.89 -22.63
CA LYS A 77 5.84 -19.70 -23.22
C LYS A 77 5.15 -19.23 -24.50
N ALA A 78 4.60 -20.14 -25.30
CA ALA A 78 3.84 -19.79 -26.51
C ALA A 78 2.66 -18.84 -26.22
N GLY A 79 2.08 -18.90 -25.01
CA GLY A 79 1.03 -17.98 -24.57
C GLY A 79 1.52 -16.58 -24.16
N GLY A 80 2.79 -16.25 -24.32
CA GLY A 80 3.33 -14.90 -24.06
C GLY A 80 3.42 -14.51 -22.59
N SER A 81 3.24 -13.22 -22.29
CA SER A 81 3.33 -12.67 -20.93
C SER A 81 2.43 -13.42 -19.95
N GLY A 82 2.93 -13.64 -18.73
CA GLY A 82 2.19 -14.36 -17.70
C GLY A 82 2.23 -15.90 -17.82
N TRP A 83 3.08 -16.47 -18.68
CA TRP A 83 3.21 -17.92 -18.80
C TRP A 83 3.59 -18.63 -17.49
N GLN A 84 4.43 -18.01 -16.66
CA GLN A 84 4.77 -18.54 -15.33
C GLN A 84 3.56 -18.58 -14.40
N THR A 85 2.67 -17.57 -14.48
CA THR A 85 1.42 -17.54 -13.71
C THR A 85 0.49 -18.66 -14.15
N ARG A 86 0.36 -18.92 -15.45
CA ARG A 86 -0.45 -20.03 -15.97
C ARG A 86 0.11 -21.40 -15.57
N LEU A 87 1.43 -21.55 -15.57
CA LEU A 87 2.10 -22.75 -15.07
C LEU A 87 1.80 -22.97 -13.58
N ASP A 88 1.94 -21.94 -12.75
CA ASP A 88 1.62 -21.98 -11.32
C ASP A 88 0.15 -22.37 -11.06
N GLN A 89 -0.79 -21.82 -11.85
CA GLN A 89 -2.21 -22.19 -11.76
C GLN A 89 -2.46 -23.66 -12.11
N ALA A 90 -1.81 -24.18 -13.17
CA ALA A 90 -1.93 -25.59 -13.54
C ALA A 90 -1.38 -26.51 -12.44
N LEU A 91 -0.27 -26.14 -11.80
CA LEU A 91 0.29 -26.87 -10.66
C LEU A 91 -0.64 -26.82 -9.44
N GLN A 92 -1.26 -25.68 -9.15
CA GLN A 92 -2.24 -25.56 -8.06
C GLN A 92 -3.46 -26.44 -8.32
N GLN A 93 -3.98 -26.47 -9.54
CA GLN A 93 -5.08 -27.35 -9.92
C GLN A 93 -4.70 -28.82 -9.72
N TYR A 94 -3.52 -29.23 -10.21
CA TYR A 94 -3.02 -30.60 -10.00
C TYR A 94 -2.96 -30.97 -8.52
N VAL A 95 -2.45 -30.07 -7.67
CA VAL A 95 -2.40 -30.27 -6.21
C VAL A 95 -3.81 -30.43 -5.63
N GLN A 96 -4.78 -29.59 -6.02
CA GLN A 96 -6.17 -29.70 -5.52
C GLN A 96 -6.84 -31.01 -5.93
N GLU A 97 -6.61 -31.47 -7.15
CA GLU A 97 -7.18 -32.73 -7.68
C GLU A 97 -6.57 -33.97 -7.02
N HIS A 98 -5.32 -33.88 -6.55
CA HIS A 98 -4.55 -35.03 -6.04
C HIS A 98 -4.24 -34.95 -4.54
N GLN A 99 -4.63 -33.87 -3.87
CA GLN A 99 -4.66 -33.79 -2.40
C GLN A 99 -5.83 -34.64 -1.90
N ARG A 100 -5.50 -35.77 -1.27
CA ARG A 100 -6.42 -36.54 -0.43
C ARG A 100 -6.46 -35.96 0.98
#